data_AF-A0A1R1AH92-F1
#
_entry.id   AF-A0A1R1AH92-F1
#
_cell.length_a   1.000
_cell.length_b   1.000
_cell.length_c   1.000
_cell.angle_alpha   90.00
_cell.angle_beta   90.00
_cell.angle_gamma   90.00
#
_symmetry.space_group_name_H-M   'P 1'
#
loop_
_entity.id
_entity.type
_entity.pdbx_description
1 polymer ?
#
loop_
_entity_poly.entity_id
_entity_poly.type
_entity_poly.pdbx_seq_one_letter_code
_entity_poly.pdbx_strand_id
1 'polypeptide(L)'
;MKVELKSPTYEEKEVLKNLLELYLYELSCYSEQIELNKFGLYGYRYLDHYWTDEDRQAFLIFSEDNLAGLALVRKFDYSGNDKDYRWLMSEFFVLRKYQNKGIGRLAAHQLFSRFSGPWIVAQMENNIPSRRFWEKVIYEYTSGEYKQSKLGNQPAQEFISEGNVTGNESRYII
;
A
#
# COMPACT_ATOMS: atom_id res chain seq x y z
N MET A 1 15.75 -14.17 -3.05
CA MET A 1 14.51 -13.90 -2.29
C MET A 1 13.49 -13.38 -3.28
N LYS A 2 12.46 -14.17 -3.54
CA LYS A 2 11.36 -13.82 -4.44
C LYS A 2 10.24 -13.16 -3.63
N VAL A 3 9.77 -12.01 -4.10
CA VAL A 3 8.57 -11.34 -3.56
C VAL A 3 7.57 -11.23 -4.69
N GLU A 4 6.34 -11.66 -4.44
CA GLU A 4 5.27 -11.68 -5.43
C GLU A 4 4.03 -10.96 -4.87
N LEU A 5 3.37 -10.20 -5.75
CA LEU A 5 2.13 -9.49 -5.44
C LEU A 5 0.99 -10.14 -6.22
N LYS A 6 -0.03 -10.60 -5.51
CA LYS A 6 -1.23 -11.19 -6.10
C LYS A 6 -2.46 -10.39 -5.71
N SER A 7 -3.29 -10.05 -6.68
CA SER A 7 -4.61 -9.51 -6.39
C SER A 7 -5.47 -10.63 -5.79
N PRO A 8 -6.08 -10.45 -4.61
CA PRO A 8 -6.88 -11.49 -3.99
C PRO A 8 -8.16 -11.73 -4.82
N THR A 9 -8.54 -12.99 -4.98
CA THR A 9 -9.87 -13.31 -5.53
C THR A 9 -10.96 -12.93 -4.51
N TYR A 10 -12.23 -12.99 -4.94
CA TYR A 10 -13.35 -12.75 -4.02
C TYR A 10 -13.40 -13.78 -2.88
N GLU A 11 -13.03 -15.03 -3.16
CA GLU A 11 -12.93 -16.10 -2.16
C GLU A 11 -11.82 -15.86 -1.14
N GLU A 12 -10.75 -15.16 -1.54
CA GLU A 12 -9.64 -14.77 -0.66
C GLU A 12 -9.92 -13.50 0.16
N LYS A 13 -11.12 -12.92 0.05
CA LYS A 13 -11.52 -11.73 0.81
C LYS A 13 -11.33 -11.89 2.32
N GLU A 14 -11.66 -13.05 2.88
CA GLU A 14 -11.45 -13.31 4.31
C GLU A 14 -9.96 -13.37 4.69
N VAL A 15 -9.07 -13.75 3.77
CA VAL A 15 -7.61 -13.69 4.01
C VAL A 15 -7.17 -12.23 4.17
N LEU A 16 -7.61 -11.36 3.26
CA LEU A 16 -7.30 -9.93 3.33
C LEU A 16 -7.85 -9.29 4.61
N LYS A 17 -9.10 -9.62 4.96
CA LYS A 17 -9.74 -9.18 6.20
C LYS A 17 -8.95 -9.59 7.44
N ASN A 18 -8.54 -10.86 7.53
CA ASN A 18 -7.76 -11.36 8.68
C ASN A 18 -6.40 -10.67 8.79
N LEU A 19 -5.75 -10.36 7.68
CA LEU A 19 -4.50 -9.58 7.69
C LEU A 19 -4.73 -8.12 8.12
N LEU A 20 -5.87 -7.52 7.76
CA LEU A 20 -6.23 -6.17 8.21
C LEU A 20 -6.46 -6.13 9.72
N GLU A 21 -7.02 -7.17 10.33
CA GLU A 21 -7.12 -7.25 11.80
C GLU A 21 -5.74 -7.20 12.47
N LEU A 22 -4.76 -7.93 11.94
CA LEU A 22 -3.39 -7.92 12.46
C LEU A 22 -2.70 -6.56 12.24
N TYR A 23 -2.94 -5.94 11.09
CA TYR A 23 -2.42 -4.62 10.77
C TYR A 23 -3.00 -3.54 11.71
N LEU A 24 -4.31 -3.53 11.90
CA LEU A 24 -5.00 -2.60 12.79
C LEU A 24 -4.61 -2.83 14.25
N TYR A 25 -4.39 -4.09 14.65
CA TYR A 25 -3.80 -4.40 15.96
C TYR A 25 -2.43 -3.73 16.13
N GLU A 26 -1.52 -3.83 15.16
CA GLU A 26 -0.23 -3.15 15.25
C GLU A 26 -0.37 -1.62 15.24
N LEU A 27 -1.32 -1.07 14.47
CA LEU A 27 -1.56 0.37 14.43
C LEU A 27 -2.26 0.94 15.68
N SER A 28 -2.99 0.12 16.42
CA SER A 28 -3.75 0.56 17.59
C SER A 28 -2.87 1.25 18.65
N CYS A 29 -1.61 0.85 18.76
CA CYS A 29 -0.66 1.50 19.68
C CYS A 29 -0.28 2.94 19.29
N TYR A 30 -0.67 3.40 18.10
CA TYR A 30 -0.42 4.74 17.60
C TYR A 30 -1.69 5.61 17.50
N SER A 31 -2.89 5.06 17.71
CA SER A 31 -4.15 5.82 17.62
C SER A 31 -5.22 5.29 18.55
N GLU A 32 -5.72 6.16 19.42
CA GLU A 32 -6.87 5.91 20.29
C GLU A 32 -8.20 5.75 19.51
N GLN A 33 -8.20 5.98 18.19
CA GLN A 33 -9.39 5.81 17.36
C GLN A 33 -9.54 4.38 16.83
N ILE A 34 -8.50 3.55 16.95
CA ILE A 34 -8.50 2.16 16.47
C ILE A 34 -8.89 1.25 17.64
N GLU A 35 -10.18 0.96 17.72
CA GLU A 35 -10.78 0.22 18.83
C GLU A 35 -11.45 -1.08 18.34
N LEU A 36 -11.52 -2.07 19.23
CA LEU A 36 -12.26 -3.30 18.97
C LEU A 36 -13.76 -3.03 19.06
N ASN A 37 -14.52 -3.64 18.16
CA ASN A 37 -15.97 -3.72 18.30
C ASN A 37 -16.38 -4.80 19.32
N LYS A 38 -17.68 -4.90 19.60
CA LYS A 38 -18.26 -5.87 20.56
C LYS A 38 -17.98 -7.35 20.25
N PHE A 39 -17.48 -7.66 19.06
CA PHE A 39 -17.13 -9.01 18.63
C PHE A 39 -15.62 -9.29 18.69
N GLY A 40 -14.81 -8.35 19.19
CA GLY A 40 -13.37 -8.52 19.29
C GLY A 40 -12.65 -8.37 17.94
N LEU A 41 -13.24 -7.63 17.00
CA LEU A 41 -12.64 -7.30 15.70
C LEU A 41 -12.43 -5.79 15.58
N TYR A 42 -11.33 -5.35 15.00
CA TYR A 42 -11.13 -3.97 14.61
C TYR A 42 -12.02 -3.63 13.41
N GLY A 43 -12.09 -4.53 12.43
CA GLY A 43 -12.84 -4.34 11.19
C GLY A 43 -12.27 -3.25 10.29
N TYR A 44 -12.62 -3.32 9.00
CA TYR A 44 -12.16 -2.34 8.02
C TYR A 44 -13.32 -1.86 7.16
N ARG A 45 -13.74 -0.60 7.38
CA ARG A 45 -14.96 -0.02 6.78
C ARG A 45 -15.00 -0.11 5.25
N TYR A 46 -13.85 -0.02 4.59
CA TYR A 46 -13.74 0.05 3.14
C TYR A 46 -13.35 -1.28 2.48
N LEU A 47 -13.42 -2.41 3.20
CA LEU A 47 -12.96 -3.70 2.68
C LEU A 47 -13.65 -4.08 1.37
N ASP A 48 -14.98 -3.97 1.34
CA ASP A 48 -15.78 -4.39 0.19
C ASP A 48 -15.51 -3.56 -1.05
N HIS A 49 -15.07 -2.30 -0.87
CA HIS A 49 -14.79 -1.41 -2.00
C HIS A 49 -13.63 -1.92 -2.86
N TYR A 50 -12.73 -2.77 -2.34
CA TYR A 50 -11.66 -3.37 -3.15
C TYR A 50 -12.15 -4.40 -4.19
N TRP A 51 -13.44 -4.73 -4.21
CA TRP A 51 -14.09 -5.53 -5.25
C TRP A 51 -15.13 -4.77 -6.05
N THR A 52 -15.54 -3.58 -5.63
CA THR A 52 -16.63 -2.83 -6.26
C THR A 52 -16.21 -1.48 -6.84
N ASP A 53 -15.03 -0.97 -6.46
CA ASP A 53 -14.49 0.33 -6.87
C ASP A 53 -13.20 0.09 -7.67
N GLU A 54 -13.22 0.44 -8.96
CA GLU A 54 -12.10 0.23 -9.88
C GLU A 54 -10.84 1.02 -9.51
N ASP A 55 -11.01 2.10 -8.75
CA ASP A 55 -9.92 2.94 -8.28
C ASP A 55 -9.23 2.36 -7.04
N ARG A 56 -9.64 1.19 -6.57
CA ARG A 56 -9.03 0.48 -5.44
C ARG A 56 -8.46 -0.85 -5.86
N GLN A 57 -7.24 -1.11 -5.41
CA GLN A 57 -6.47 -2.28 -5.81
C GLN A 57 -5.89 -2.92 -4.55
N ALA A 58 -6.30 -4.16 -4.27
CA ALA A 58 -5.79 -4.94 -3.17
C ALA A 58 -4.70 -5.92 -3.64
N PHE A 59 -3.72 -6.15 -2.78
CA PHE A 59 -2.64 -7.11 -3.01
C PHE A 59 -2.33 -7.91 -1.75
N LEU A 60 -2.17 -9.21 -1.93
CA LEU A 60 -1.49 -10.09 -0.99
C LEU A 60 0.00 -10.14 -1.36
N ILE A 61 0.85 -9.96 -0.35
CA ILE A 61 2.31 -10.01 -0.48
C ILE A 61 2.77 -11.42 -0.13
N PHE A 62 3.47 -12.08 -1.04
CA PHE A 62 4.09 -13.39 -0.82
C PHE A 62 5.62 -13.28 -0.79
N SER A 63 6.24 -14.03 0.10
CA SER A 63 7.68 -14.27 0.13
C SER A 63 7.93 -15.75 -0.13
N GLU A 64 8.56 -16.03 -1.28
CA GLU A 64 8.47 -17.33 -1.92
C GLU A 64 6.99 -17.74 -2.03
N ASP A 65 6.56 -18.85 -1.43
CA ASP A 65 5.16 -19.31 -1.45
C ASP A 65 4.37 -18.95 -0.17
N ASN A 66 4.95 -18.19 0.75
CA ASN A 66 4.32 -17.89 2.03
C ASN A 66 3.67 -16.51 2.04
N LEU A 67 2.42 -16.44 2.53
CA LEU A 67 1.74 -15.18 2.78
C LEU A 67 2.54 -14.35 3.80
N ALA A 68 2.97 -13.18 3.36
CA ALA A 68 3.88 -12.30 4.10
C ALA A 68 3.23 -10.97 4.50
N GLY A 69 2.10 -10.59 3.90
CA GLY A 69 1.43 -9.33 4.21
C GLY A 69 0.37 -8.92 3.19
N LEU A 70 0.01 -7.64 3.23
CA LEU A 70 -0.92 -7.01 2.29
C LEU A 70 -0.45 -5.62 1.88
N ALA A 71 -1.01 -5.13 0.76
CA ALA A 71 -0.95 -3.74 0.37
C ALA A 71 -2.28 -3.34 -0.28
N LEU A 72 -2.77 -2.16 0.08
CA LEU A 72 -3.97 -1.56 -0.46
C LEU A 72 -3.60 -0.23 -1.12
N VAL A 73 -3.86 -0.11 -2.41
CA VAL A 73 -3.58 1.08 -3.22
C VAL A 73 -4.90 1.64 -3.72
N ARG A 74 -5.02 2.97 -3.79
CA ARG A 74 -6.18 3.59 -4.44
C ARG A 74 -5.84 4.89 -5.14
N LYS A 75 -6.68 5.34 -6.06
CA LYS A 75 -6.64 6.75 -6.51
C LYS A 75 -7.15 7.66 -5.39
N PHE A 76 -6.44 8.77 -5.19
CA PHE A 76 -6.78 9.83 -4.26
C PHE A 76 -6.81 11.15 -5.02
N ASP A 77 -7.91 11.88 -4.90
CA ASP A 77 -8.12 13.16 -5.55
C ASP A 77 -8.22 14.26 -4.49
N TYR A 78 -7.40 15.30 -4.64
CA TYR A 78 -7.39 16.49 -3.79
C TYR A 78 -8.46 17.52 -4.20
N SER A 79 -8.92 17.46 -5.44
CA SER A 79 -9.60 18.54 -6.17
C SER A 79 -11.06 18.26 -6.54
N GLY A 80 -11.50 17.00 -6.48
CA GLY A 80 -12.84 16.58 -6.92
C GLY A 80 -12.99 16.51 -8.45
N ASN A 81 -11.88 16.39 -9.17
CA ASN A 81 -11.81 16.19 -10.61
C ASN A 81 -10.90 14.99 -10.93
N ASP A 82 -11.45 13.97 -11.59
CA ASP A 82 -10.78 12.69 -11.90
C ASP A 82 -9.47 12.80 -12.70
N LYS A 83 -9.11 14.00 -13.19
CA LYS A 83 -7.92 14.25 -14.00
C LYS A 83 -6.66 14.59 -13.20
N ASP A 84 -6.75 14.90 -11.90
CA ASP A 84 -5.59 15.22 -11.03
C ASP A 84 -5.53 14.28 -9.81
N TYR A 85 -5.63 12.98 -10.07
CA TYR A 85 -5.49 11.96 -9.04
C TYR A 85 -4.02 11.66 -8.74
N ARG A 86 -3.77 11.13 -7.53
CA ARG A 86 -2.51 10.53 -7.11
C ARG A 86 -2.77 9.11 -6.65
N TRP A 87 -1.85 8.19 -6.91
CA TRP A 87 -1.87 6.88 -6.27
C TRP A 87 -1.54 7.05 -4.79
N LEU A 88 -2.40 6.53 -3.93
CA LEU A 88 -2.21 6.51 -2.49
C LEU A 88 -1.99 5.08 -2.02
N MET A 89 -0.88 4.86 -1.32
CA MET A 89 -0.69 3.67 -0.49
C MET A 89 -1.61 3.81 0.73
N SER A 90 -2.80 3.21 0.66
CA SER A 90 -3.80 3.32 1.73
C SER A 90 -3.38 2.52 2.95
N GLU A 91 -3.07 1.24 2.75
CA GLU A 91 -2.58 0.36 3.81
C GLU A 91 -1.40 -0.45 3.30
N PHE A 92 -0.41 -0.68 4.16
CA PHE A 92 0.74 -1.50 3.81
C PHE A 92 1.23 -2.22 5.04
N PHE A 93 1.26 -3.55 4.96
CA PHE A 93 1.56 -4.37 6.12
C PHE A 93 2.40 -5.57 5.72
N VAL A 94 3.49 -5.79 6.46
CA VAL A 94 4.32 -7.00 6.38
C VAL A 94 4.34 -7.62 7.76
N LEU A 95 3.93 -8.88 7.84
CA LEU A 95 3.93 -9.67 9.07
C LEU A 95 5.32 -9.66 9.73
N ARG A 96 5.37 -9.57 11.06
CA ARG A 96 6.60 -9.43 11.86
C ARG A 96 7.71 -10.43 11.52
N LYS A 97 7.35 -11.70 11.25
CA LYS A 97 8.29 -12.76 10.81
C LYS A 97 9.05 -12.43 9.52
N TYR A 98 8.49 -11.57 8.67
CA TYR A 98 9.00 -11.19 7.35
C TYR A 98 9.60 -9.77 7.31
N GLN A 99 9.48 -9.01 8.40
CA GLN A 99 10.10 -7.68 8.51
C GLN A 99 11.64 -7.78 8.55
N ASN A 100 12.31 -6.68 8.21
CA ASN A 100 13.78 -6.58 8.15
C ASN A 100 14.49 -7.54 7.18
N LYS A 101 13.74 -8.22 6.30
CA LYS A 101 14.29 -9.10 5.25
C LYS A 101 14.29 -8.46 3.86
N GLY A 102 13.85 -7.20 3.75
CA GLY A 102 13.73 -6.49 2.46
C GLY A 102 12.41 -6.73 1.71
N ILE A 103 11.51 -7.56 2.24
CA ILE A 103 10.23 -7.92 1.60
C ILE A 103 9.35 -6.68 1.38
N GLY A 104 9.17 -5.84 2.41
CA GLY A 104 8.38 -4.62 2.30
C GLY A 104 8.91 -3.65 1.25
N ARG A 105 10.23 -3.46 1.17
CA ARG A 105 10.86 -2.61 0.15
C ARG A 105 10.55 -3.14 -1.26
N LEU A 106 10.78 -4.43 -1.51
CA LEU A 106 10.56 -5.02 -2.83
C LEU A 106 9.09 -4.96 -3.24
N ALA A 107 8.17 -5.24 -2.32
CA ALA A 107 6.74 -5.11 -2.56
C ALA A 107 6.33 -3.67 -2.90
N ALA A 108 6.81 -2.68 -2.14
CA ALA A 108 6.53 -1.27 -2.40
C ALA A 108 7.07 -0.81 -3.77
N HIS A 109 8.33 -1.16 -4.11
CA HIS A 109 8.92 -0.83 -5.41
C HIS A 109 8.14 -1.47 -6.58
N GLN A 110 7.70 -2.71 -6.44
CA GLN A 110 6.84 -3.36 -7.45
C GLN A 110 5.51 -2.62 -7.62
N LEU A 111 4.87 -2.18 -6.53
CA LEU A 111 3.64 -1.39 -6.60
C LEU A 111 3.86 -0.05 -7.27
N PHE A 112 4.91 0.69 -6.88
CA PHE A 112 5.24 1.96 -7.51
C PHE A 112 5.51 1.78 -9.01
N SER A 113 6.22 0.73 -9.41
CA SER A 113 6.52 0.43 -10.82
C SER A 113 5.28 0.00 -11.60
N ARG A 114 4.34 -0.68 -10.94
CA ARG A 114 3.08 -1.16 -11.54
C ARG A 114 2.09 -0.02 -11.79
N PHE A 115 2.04 0.97 -10.91
CA PHE A 115 1.16 2.13 -11.06
C PHE A 115 2.00 3.38 -11.36
N SER A 116 2.21 3.64 -12.65
CA SER A 116 2.88 4.86 -13.09
C SER A 116 2.04 6.11 -12.77
N GLY A 117 2.71 7.24 -12.61
CA GLY A 117 2.10 8.54 -12.33
C GLY A 117 2.45 9.08 -10.94
N PRO A 118 1.74 10.11 -10.49
CA PRO A 118 2.00 10.75 -9.21
C PRO A 118 1.56 9.86 -8.06
N TRP A 119 2.42 9.72 -7.06
CA TRP A 119 2.19 9.00 -5.83
C TRP A 119 2.17 9.95 -4.63
N ILE A 120 1.39 9.58 -3.64
CA ILE A 120 1.49 10.09 -2.28
C ILE A 120 1.50 8.91 -1.30
N VAL A 121 2.40 8.95 -0.33
CA VAL A 121 2.47 7.97 0.75
C VAL A 121 2.47 8.74 2.06
N ALA A 122 1.43 8.58 2.86
CA ALA A 122 1.27 9.26 4.15
C ALA A 122 1.48 8.30 5.31
N GLN A 123 1.93 8.83 6.46
CA GLN A 123 2.15 8.05 7.68
C GLN A 123 1.58 8.75 8.90
N MET A 124 1.24 7.98 9.94
CA MET A 124 0.92 8.55 11.24
C MET A 124 2.16 9.23 11.85
N GLU A 125 1.99 10.44 12.37
CA GLU A 125 3.09 11.27 12.91
C GLU A 125 3.92 10.55 13.98
N ASN A 126 3.26 9.81 14.88
CA ASN A 126 3.88 9.06 15.97
C ASN A 126 4.37 7.65 15.57
N ASN A 127 4.05 7.16 14.38
CA ASN A 127 4.55 5.87 13.89
C ASN A 127 5.96 6.02 13.29
N ILE A 128 6.93 6.29 14.15
CA ILE A 128 8.34 6.50 13.79
C ILE A 128 8.92 5.34 12.95
N PRO A 129 8.66 4.06 13.27
CA PRO A 129 9.15 2.95 12.44
C PRO A 129 8.64 3.02 11.00
N SER A 130 7.36 3.31 10.80
CA SER A 130 6.76 3.45 9.46
C SER A 130 7.36 4.64 8.69
N ARG A 131 7.55 5.80 9.36
CA ARG A 131 8.18 6.97 8.72
C ARG A 131 9.57 6.66 8.19
N ARG A 132 10.43 6.07 9.03
CA ARG A 132 11.79 5.68 8.63
C ARG A 132 11.80 4.66 7.50
N PHE A 133 10.84 3.73 7.52
CA PHE A 133 10.67 2.76 6.45
C PHE A 133 10.36 3.46 5.11
N TRP A 134 9.35 4.32 5.09
CA TRP A 134 8.92 5.00 3.86
C TRP A 134 9.93 6.01 3.33
N GLU A 135 10.56 6.81 4.21
CA GLU A 135 11.65 7.72 3.84
C GLU A 135 12.75 6.97 3.08
N LYS A 136 13.19 5.82 3.63
CA LYS A 136 14.23 5.01 3.01
C LYS A 136 13.76 4.37 1.69
N VAL A 137 12.58 3.76 1.68
CA VAL A 137 12.06 3.03 0.51
C VAL A 137 11.82 3.97 -0.67
N ILE A 138 11.24 5.14 -0.41
CA ILE A 138 10.94 6.15 -1.43
C ILE A 138 12.23 6.79 -1.91
N TYR A 139 13.15 7.17 -1.01
CA TYR A 139 14.47 7.68 -1.39
C TYR A 139 15.20 6.70 -2.31
N GLU A 140 15.24 5.41 -1.96
CA GLU A 140 15.86 4.36 -2.79
C GLU A 140 15.14 4.19 -4.14
N TYR A 141 13.81 4.31 -4.19
CA TYR A 141 13.04 4.15 -5.42
C TYR A 141 13.26 5.31 -6.40
N THR A 142 13.24 6.54 -5.88
CA THR A 142 13.28 7.76 -6.69
C THR A 142 14.68 8.34 -6.84
N SER A 143 15.70 7.68 -6.29
CA SER A 143 17.06 8.23 -6.18
C SER A 143 17.11 9.61 -5.48
N GLY A 144 16.22 9.83 -4.52
CA GLY A 144 16.09 11.09 -3.77
C GLY A 144 15.12 12.11 -4.37
N GLU A 145 14.56 11.85 -5.56
CA GLU A 145 13.62 12.75 -6.23
C GLU A 145 12.19 12.58 -5.67
N TYR A 146 11.93 13.15 -4.51
CA TYR A 146 10.60 13.23 -3.91
C TYR A 146 10.44 14.51 -3.08
N LYS A 147 9.18 14.90 -2.86
CA LYS A 147 8.80 16.06 -2.05
C LYS A 147 8.21 15.61 -0.72
N GLN A 148 8.61 16.26 0.37
CA GLN A 148 7.89 16.15 1.64
C GLN A 148 6.60 16.99 1.60
N SER A 149 5.48 16.40 1.98
CA SER A 149 4.17 17.05 2.00
C SER A 149 3.34 16.59 3.20
N LYS A 150 2.02 16.83 3.17
CA LYS A 150 1.07 16.33 4.16
C LYS A 150 -0.22 15.88 3.49
N LEU A 151 -0.79 14.80 4.02
CA LEU A 151 -2.16 14.38 3.73
C LEU A 151 -3.02 14.66 4.97
N GLY A 152 -3.77 15.75 4.95
CA GLY A 152 -4.37 16.30 6.17
C GLY A 152 -3.27 16.70 7.17
N ASN A 153 -3.26 16.07 8.35
CA ASN A 153 -2.24 16.31 9.38
C ASN A 153 -1.09 15.28 9.33
N GLN A 154 -1.17 14.27 8.46
CA GLN A 154 -0.17 13.22 8.38
C GLN A 154 1.01 13.64 7.50
N PRO A 155 2.27 13.48 7.95
CA PRO A 155 3.43 13.63 7.09
C PRO A 155 3.34 12.67 5.91
N ALA A 156 3.74 13.14 4.74
CA ALA A 156 3.68 12.38 3.51
C ALA A 156 4.88 12.65 2.60
N GLN A 157 5.14 11.72 1.68
CA GLN A 157 6.06 11.91 0.56
C GLN A 157 5.27 11.83 -0.74
N GLU A 158 5.52 12.79 -1.63
CA GLU A 158 4.99 12.84 -3.00
C GLU A 158 6.11 12.66 -4.01
N PHE A 159 5.88 11.84 -5.03
CA PHE A 159 6.84 11.60 -6.10
C PHE A 159 6.14 11.16 -7.39
N ILE A 160 6.86 11.19 -8.51
CA ILE A 160 6.38 10.63 -9.78
C ILE A 160 7.03 9.27 -9.97
N SER A 161 6.23 8.25 -10.24
CA SER A 161 6.71 6.95 -10.71
C SER A 161 6.61 6.89 -12.22
N GLU A 162 7.72 6.69 -12.92
CA GLU A 162 7.73 6.53 -14.39
C GLU A 162 7.19 5.17 -14.85
N GLY A 163 6.96 4.25 -13.91
CA GLY A 163 6.57 2.86 -14.19
C GLY A 163 7.73 2.05 -14.78
N ASN A 164 7.48 0.76 -15.05
CA ASN A 164 8.45 -0.05 -15.79
C ASN A 164 8.52 0.43 -17.25
N VAL A 165 9.57 1.17 -17.61
CA VAL A 165 9.98 1.32 -19.01
C VAL A 165 10.66 0.03 -19.43
N THR A 166 9.87 -1.04 -19.62
CA THR A 166 10.36 -2.29 -20.22
C THR A 166 9.52 -2.62 -21.44
N GLY A 167 10.04 -2.21 -22.61
CA GLY A 167 9.99 -2.93 -23.89
C GLY A 167 8.69 -3.56 -24.36
N ASN A 168 8.02 -2.89 -25.29
CA ASN A 168 7.50 -3.49 -26.53
C ASN A 168 6.81 -4.87 -26.40
N GLU A 169 5.63 -4.92 -25.78
CA GLU A 169 4.70 -6.02 -26.05
C GLU A 169 3.74 -5.63 -27.17
N SER A 170 3.99 -6.29 -28.29
CA SER A 170 3.22 -6.34 -29.52
C SER A 170 1.72 -6.13 -29.33
N ARG A 171 1.23 -5.10 -30.02
CA ARG A 171 -0.18 -4.98 -30.40
C ARG A 171 -0.60 -6.29 -31.09
N TYR A 172 -1.41 -7.10 -30.42
CA TYR A 172 -2.30 -8.00 -31.15
C TYR A 172 -3.40 -7.12 -31.74
N ILE A 173 -3.20 -6.75 -33.00
CA ILE A 173 -4.28 -6.36 -33.89
C ILE A 173 -5.03 -7.65 -34.23
N ILE A 174 -6.33 -7.66 -33.96
CA ILE A 174 -7.31 -8.29 -34.84
C ILE A 174 -8.23 -7.18 -35.32
#